data_AF-A0A951G4H0-F1
#
_entry.id   AF-A0A951G4H0-F1
#
_cell.length_a   1.000
_cell.length_b   1.000
_cell.length_c   1.000
_cell.angle_alpha   90.00
_cell.angle_beta   90.00
_cell.angle_gamma   90.00
#
_symmetry.space_group_name_H-M   'P 1'
#
loop_
_entity.id
_entity.type
_entity.pdbx_description
1 polymer ?
#
loop_
_entity_poly.entity_id
_entity_poly.type
_entity_poly.pdbx_seq_one_letter_code
_entity_poly.pdbx_strand_id
1 'polypeptide(L)'
;MTPTARSAQINRGINDMISATLYSDPACPWAYSESPALRVIEWRYGDQLDWRLVLVGLTEDASQYERRGYTPLRGALGQASFRRRYGMPFSPQPKPRLSATSRACRAVVGARMQHPGSEWRVFRALQLANFNSPMLLDDDAHLAEALRIVPGIDPDQVVAQIDASEVVEAYNRDRDETRTAAGSAAELQGKTRLTDGPVRFTAPSVVFERAGTRVAAGGFQPVEAYDVLVANLDPTLHREPPPETPAPLLERFPDGLTTQEVAALMTSGNDTPDRAAAEAALLELVASGAAVRHPLGDDAVWQSAAATEAMDFASRQALAVS
;
A
#
# COMPACT_ATOMS: atom_id res chain seq x y z
N MET A 1 -26.61 -29.23 20.63
CA MET A 1 -25.18 -29.44 20.91
C MET A 1 -24.55 -28.08 21.17
N THR A 2 -24.23 -27.78 22.43
CA THR A 2 -23.63 -26.51 22.85
C THR A 2 -22.16 -26.50 22.44
N PRO A 3 -21.64 -25.44 21.78
CA PRO A 3 -20.22 -25.41 21.41
C PRO A 3 -19.35 -25.48 22.67
N THR A 4 -18.30 -26.29 22.64
CA THR A 4 -17.31 -26.37 23.72
C THR A 4 -16.62 -25.02 23.93
N ALA A 5 -16.24 -24.70 25.18
CA ALA A 5 -15.64 -23.41 25.55
C ALA A 5 -14.47 -22.99 24.64
N ARG A 6 -13.65 -23.95 24.19
CA ARG A 6 -12.53 -23.73 23.26
C ARG A 6 -12.99 -23.30 21.85
N SER A 7 -14.08 -23.87 21.34
CA SER A 7 -14.69 -23.51 20.05
C SER A 7 -15.40 -22.15 20.11
N ALA A 8 -15.98 -21.81 21.26
CA ALA A 8 -16.53 -20.48 21.51
C ALA A 8 -15.43 -19.41 21.66
N GLN A 9 -14.25 -19.78 22.19
CA GLN A 9 -13.10 -18.88 22.33
C GLN A 9 -12.40 -18.63 20.99
N ILE A 10 -12.28 -19.64 20.13
CA ILE A 10 -11.77 -19.50 18.75
C ILE A 10 -12.75 -18.69 17.89
N ASN A 11 -14.07 -18.94 18.00
CA ASN A 11 -15.08 -18.14 17.28
C ASN A 11 -15.27 -16.71 17.84
N ARG A 12 -14.95 -16.45 19.11
CA ARG A 12 -14.82 -15.07 19.64
C ARG A 12 -13.56 -14.38 19.11
N GLY A 13 -12.43 -15.09 19.05
CA GLY A 13 -11.16 -14.54 18.59
C GLY A 13 -11.17 -13.98 17.16
N ILE A 14 -11.98 -14.56 16.26
CA ILE A 14 -12.12 -14.07 14.87
C ILE A 14 -13.17 -12.94 14.75
N ASN A 15 -14.21 -12.93 15.59
CA ASN A 15 -15.27 -11.91 15.57
C ASN A 15 -14.95 -10.65 16.41
N ASP A 16 -13.89 -10.67 17.21
CA ASP A 16 -13.49 -9.56 18.09
C ASP A 16 -12.33 -8.71 17.55
N MET A 17 -11.68 -9.12 16.46
CA MET A 17 -10.57 -8.38 15.83
C MET A 17 -11.10 -7.19 15.01
N ILE A 18 -10.35 -6.08 14.96
CA ILE A 18 -10.72 -4.94 14.12
C ILE A 18 -10.37 -5.27 12.68
N SER A 19 -11.38 -5.31 11.79
CA SER A 19 -11.12 -5.37 10.35
C SER A 19 -10.78 -3.98 9.83
N ALA A 20 -9.74 -3.87 9.01
CA ALA A 20 -9.27 -2.65 8.37
C ALA A 20 -9.31 -2.81 6.84
N THR A 21 -10.29 -2.19 6.18
CA THR A 21 -10.38 -2.18 4.72
C THR A 21 -9.72 -0.93 4.16
N LEU A 22 -8.61 -1.10 3.44
CA LEU A 22 -7.92 -0.04 2.70
C LEU A 22 -8.47 0.04 1.26
N TYR A 23 -9.12 1.14 0.93
CA TYR A 23 -9.49 1.50 -0.43
C TYR A 23 -8.36 2.27 -1.09
N SER A 24 -7.75 1.73 -2.15
CA SER A 24 -6.54 2.31 -2.74
C SER A 24 -6.41 2.06 -4.25
N ASP A 25 -5.39 2.67 -4.86
CA ASP A 25 -5.04 2.48 -6.27
C ASP A 25 -3.51 2.68 -6.43
N PRO A 26 -2.80 1.80 -7.17
CA PRO A 26 -1.35 1.85 -7.28
C PRO A 26 -0.84 3.11 -8.00
N ALA A 27 -1.68 3.80 -8.76
CA ALA A 27 -1.33 5.05 -9.43
C ALA A 27 -1.78 6.31 -8.69
N CYS A 28 -2.39 6.19 -7.50
CA CYS A 28 -2.78 7.35 -6.71
C CYS A 28 -1.58 7.93 -5.93
N PRO A 29 -1.14 9.18 -6.21
CA PRO A 29 0.01 9.76 -5.51
C PRO A 29 -0.29 10.03 -4.03
N TRP A 30 -1.54 10.32 -3.68
CA TRP A 30 -1.97 10.43 -2.28
C TRP A 30 -1.84 9.11 -1.56
N ALA A 31 -2.27 7.99 -2.17
CA ALA A 31 -2.21 6.69 -1.52
C ALA A 31 -0.77 6.19 -1.36
N TYR A 32 0.09 6.48 -2.34
CA TYR A 32 1.52 6.21 -2.22
C TYR A 32 2.16 7.03 -1.10
N SER A 33 1.81 8.32 -1.01
CA SER A 33 2.29 9.21 0.06
C SER A 33 1.70 8.92 1.46
N GLU A 34 0.65 8.12 1.55
CA GLU A 34 0.01 7.69 2.80
C GLU A 34 0.72 6.48 3.44
N SER A 35 1.57 5.78 2.67
CA SER A 35 2.27 4.57 3.14
C SER A 35 2.96 4.76 4.51
N PRO A 36 3.68 5.87 4.80
CA PRO A 36 4.28 6.09 6.10
C PRO A 36 3.29 6.01 7.26
N ALA A 37 2.10 6.61 7.13
CA ALA A 37 1.13 6.58 8.21
C ALA A 37 0.53 5.19 8.40
N LEU A 38 0.23 4.49 7.30
CA LEU A 38 -0.28 3.11 7.37
C LEU A 38 0.75 2.15 7.97
N ARG A 39 2.05 2.33 7.68
CA ARG A 39 3.11 1.55 8.33
C ARG A 39 3.18 1.79 9.82
N VAL A 40 2.97 3.03 10.28
CA VAL A 40 2.89 3.32 11.72
C VAL A 40 1.72 2.59 12.37
N ILE A 41 0.55 2.54 11.73
CA ILE A 41 -0.61 1.79 12.25
C ILE A 41 -0.34 0.27 12.25
N GLU A 42 0.30 -0.25 11.19
CA GLU A 42 0.72 -1.66 11.12
C GLU A 42 1.73 -2.01 12.21
N TRP A 43 2.69 -1.14 12.50
CA TRP A 43 3.66 -1.33 13.58
C TRP A 43 2.99 -1.30 14.95
N ARG A 44 2.17 -0.27 15.22
CA ARG A 44 1.54 -0.06 16.52
C ARG A 44 0.63 -1.21 16.94
N TYR A 45 -0.17 -1.72 16.00
CA TYR A 45 -1.23 -2.68 16.34
C TYR A 45 -0.95 -4.08 15.81
N GLY A 46 -0.06 -4.24 14.83
CA GLY A 46 0.39 -5.55 14.35
C GLY A 46 -0.75 -6.45 13.90
N ASP A 47 -0.75 -7.67 14.41
CA ASP A 47 -1.72 -8.73 14.14
C ASP A 47 -3.07 -8.54 14.83
N GLN A 48 -3.27 -7.45 15.58
CA GLN A 48 -4.56 -7.08 16.17
C GLN A 48 -5.51 -6.41 15.16
N LEU A 49 -5.04 -6.11 13.94
CA LEU A 49 -5.83 -5.58 12.83
C LEU A 49 -5.82 -6.55 11.65
N ASP A 50 -6.99 -6.85 11.10
CA ASP A 50 -7.13 -7.67 9.90
C ASP A 50 -7.28 -6.81 8.65
N TRP A 51 -6.22 -6.74 7.86
CA TRP A 51 -6.15 -5.84 6.72
C TRP A 51 -6.64 -6.49 5.43
N ARG A 52 -7.47 -5.74 4.69
CA ARG A 52 -7.88 -6.09 3.33
C ARG A 52 -7.69 -4.91 2.40
N LEU A 53 -7.19 -5.18 1.20
CA LEU A 53 -7.01 -4.19 0.14
C LEU A 53 -8.21 -4.22 -0.83
N VAL A 54 -8.78 -3.07 -1.15
CA VAL A 54 -9.84 -2.91 -2.17
C VAL A 54 -9.38 -1.91 -3.22
N LEU A 55 -9.40 -2.33 -4.49
CA LEU A 55 -8.89 -1.53 -5.60
C LEU A 55 -9.96 -0.59 -6.15
N VAL A 56 -9.68 0.72 -6.11
CA VAL A 56 -10.62 1.76 -6.53
C VAL A 56 -10.77 1.85 -8.05
N GLY A 57 -9.67 1.69 -8.80
CA GLY A 57 -9.67 1.90 -10.25
C GLY A 57 -9.92 3.36 -10.64
N LEU A 58 -8.89 4.20 -10.56
CA LEU A 58 -9.02 5.64 -10.86
C LEU A 58 -9.47 5.95 -12.28
N THR A 59 -8.94 5.22 -13.27
CA THR A 59 -9.31 5.31 -14.68
C THR A 59 -9.18 3.96 -15.38
N GLU A 60 -10.16 3.66 -16.24
CA GLU A 60 -10.15 2.51 -17.13
C GLU A 60 -9.38 2.78 -18.43
N ASP A 61 -9.38 4.04 -18.87
CA ASP A 61 -8.75 4.46 -20.13
C ASP A 61 -8.01 5.79 -19.95
N ALA A 62 -6.84 5.91 -20.59
CA ALA A 62 -5.98 7.09 -20.48
C ALA A 62 -6.69 8.38 -20.97
N SER A 63 -7.61 8.29 -21.93
CA SER A 63 -8.39 9.43 -22.42
C SER A 63 -9.28 10.08 -21.35
N GLN A 64 -9.61 9.36 -20.27
CA GLN A 64 -10.32 9.93 -19.12
C GLN A 64 -9.46 10.98 -18.41
N TYR A 65 -8.15 10.76 -18.33
CA TYR A 65 -7.22 11.76 -17.81
C TYR A 65 -7.02 12.92 -18.79
N GLU A 66 -6.94 12.65 -20.09
CA GLU A 66 -6.85 13.69 -21.13
C GLU A 66 -8.03 14.65 -21.08
N ARG A 67 -9.26 14.13 -20.99
CA ARG A 67 -10.48 14.96 -20.85
C ARG A 67 -10.49 15.82 -19.60
N ARG A 68 -9.78 15.40 -18.55
CA ARG A 68 -9.59 16.16 -17.29
C ARG A 68 -8.41 17.15 -17.38
N GLY A 69 -7.76 17.27 -18.54
CA GLY A 69 -6.64 18.17 -18.79
C GLY A 69 -5.32 17.70 -18.16
N TYR A 70 -5.14 16.40 -17.96
CA TYR A 70 -3.84 15.85 -17.59
C TYR A 70 -2.94 15.76 -18.82
N THR A 71 -1.64 15.91 -18.57
CA THR A 71 -0.57 15.67 -19.54
C THR A 71 0.57 14.97 -18.80
N PRO A 72 1.50 14.28 -19.50
CA PRO A 72 2.66 13.70 -18.83
C PRO A 72 3.50 14.73 -18.06
N LEU A 73 3.65 15.95 -18.60
CA LEU A 73 4.31 17.06 -17.90
C LEU A 73 3.57 17.44 -16.61
N ARG A 74 2.23 17.58 -16.66
CA ARG A 74 1.43 17.88 -15.46
C ARG A 74 1.58 16.78 -14.40
N GLY A 75 1.67 15.52 -14.82
CA GLY A 75 1.95 14.39 -13.94
C GLY A 75 3.31 14.53 -13.24
N ALA A 76 4.38 14.79 -13.99
CA ALA A 76 5.72 14.97 -13.43
C ALA A 76 5.81 16.19 -12.48
N LEU A 77 5.21 17.32 -12.85
CA LEU A 77 5.13 18.50 -11.96
C LEU A 77 4.37 18.18 -10.66
N GLY A 78 3.30 17.39 -10.76
CA GLY A 78 2.58 16.85 -9.61
C GLY A 78 3.51 16.02 -8.71
N GLN A 79 4.19 15.02 -9.27
CA GLN A 79 5.13 14.17 -8.53
C GLN A 79 6.23 14.98 -7.81
N ALA A 80 6.80 15.99 -8.46
CA ALA A 80 7.78 16.89 -7.84
C ALA A 80 7.22 17.64 -6.62
N SER A 81 5.95 18.06 -6.70
CA SER A 81 5.24 18.69 -5.57
C SER A 81 5.00 17.71 -4.41
N PHE A 82 4.58 16.47 -4.71
CA PHE A 82 4.36 15.43 -3.71
C PHE A 82 5.66 15.05 -2.99
N ARG A 83 6.74 14.85 -3.73
CA ARG A 83 8.09 14.59 -3.18
C ARG A 83 8.48 15.62 -2.12
N ARG A 84 8.37 16.91 -2.47
CA ARG A 84 8.66 18.01 -1.54
C ARG A 84 7.74 18.02 -0.31
N ARG A 85 6.47 17.66 -0.50
CA ARG A 85 5.44 17.80 0.54
C ARG A 85 5.41 16.64 1.53
N TYR A 86 5.70 15.43 1.07
CA TYR A 86 5.46 14.21 1.84
C TYR A 86 6.70 13.34 2.05
N GLY A 87 7.82 13.64 1.39
CA GLY A 87 9.11 12.96 1.62
C GLY A 87 9.24 11.55 1.05
N MET A 88 8.15 10.93 0.59
CA MET A 88 8.22 9.67 -0.18
C MET A 88 9.05 9.85 -1.46
N PRO A 89 9.78 8.81 -1.91
CA PRO A 89 10.60 8.89 -3.11
C PRO A 89 9.75 9.10 -4.36
N PHE A 90 10.17 10.05 -5.19
CA PHE A 90 9.68 10.18 -6.55
C PHE A 90 10.85 10.45 -7.48
N SER A 91 10.75 9.93 -8.70
CA SER A 91 11.61 10.30 -9.83
C SER A 91 10.77 11.04 -10.88
N PRO A 92 10.53 12.36 -10.73
CA PRO A 92 9.66 13.09 -11.63
C PRO A 92 10.26 13.15 -13.04
N GLN A 93 9.72 12.33 -13.92
CA GLN A 93 10.04 12.31 -15.33
C GLN A 93 8.72 12.27 -16.11
N PRO A 94 8.48 13.15 -17.10
CA PRO A 94 7.34 13.01 -17.97
C PRO A 94 7.33 11.63 -18.63
N LYS A 95 6.27 10.85 -18.37
CA LYS A 95 6.05 9.54 -19.01
C LYS A 95 5.84 9.73 -20.53
N PRO A 96 6.11 8.71 -21.37
CA PRO A 96 5.95 8.82 -22.82
C PRO A 96 4.49 9.11 -23.24
N ARG A 97 3.52 8.68 -22.42
CA ARG A 97 2.08 8.99 -22.56
C ARG A 97 1.40 8.92 -21.20
N LEU A 98 0.12 9.30 -21.15
CA LEU A 98 -0.71 9.02 -19.99
C LEU A 98 -1.00 7.51 -19.90
N SER A 99 -1.20 7.03 -18.68
CA SER A 99 -1.50 5.62 -18.37
C SER A 99 -2.83 5.53 -17.65
N ALA A 100 -3.67 4.57 -18.02
CA ALA A 100 -4.79 4.12 -17.19
C ALA A 100 -4.27 3.34 -15.97
N THR A 101 -5.14 3.09 -14.99
CA THR A 101 -4.77 2.38 -13.74
C THR A 101 -5.41 0.99 -13.63
N SER A 102 -6.48 0.71 -14.39
CA SER A 102 -7.26 -0.51 -14.21
C SER A 102 -6.51 -1.81 -14.51
N ARG A 103 -5.54 -1.82 -15.45
CA ARG A 103 -4.70 -3.01 -15.71
C ARG A 103 -3.83 -3.34 -14.51
N ALA A 104 -3.16 -2.35 -13.91
CA ALA A 104 -2.42 -2.54 -12.65
C ALA A 104 -3.31 -3.00 -11.48
N CYS A 105 -4.51 -2.43 -11.33
CA CYS A 105 -5.47 -2.91 -10.31
C CYS A 105 -5.84 -4.39 -10.53
N ARG A 106 -6.04 -4.79 -11.79
CA ARG A 106 -6.33 -6.19 -12.14
C ARG A 106 -5.14 -7.11 -11.95
N ALA A 107 -3.91 -6.65 -12.14
CA ALA A 107 -2.72 -7.40 -11.77
C ALA A 107 -2.66 -7.68 -10.26
N VAL A 108 -3.01 -6.69 -9.42
CA VAL A 108 -3.11 -6.87 -7.96
C VAL A 108 -4.17 -7.91 -7.61
N VAL A 109 -5.36 -7.84 -8.23
CA VAL A 109 -6.45 -8.79 -8.01
C VAL A 109 -6.10 -10.19 -8.52
N GLY A 110 -5.47 -10.29 -9.69
CA GLY A 110 -5.01 -11.56 -10.26
C GLY A 110 -3.99 -12.25 -9.36
N ALA A 111 -3.04 -11.48 -8.80
CA ALA A 111 -2.08 -11.99 -7.83
C ALA A 111 -2.76 -12.45 -6.53
N ARG A 112 -3.72 -11.67 -6.00
CA ARG A 112 -4.55 -12.08 -4.83
C ARG A 112 -5.21 -13.44 -5.05
N MET A 113 -5.79 -13.66 -6.23
CA MET A 113 -6.55 -14.87 -6.54
C MET A 113 -5.64 -16.10 -6.71
N GLN A 114 -4.48 -15.92 -7.34
CA GLN A 114 -3.54 -17.02 -7.60
C GLN A 114 -2.69 -17.34 -6.36
N HIS A 115 -2.29 -16.30 -5.62
CA HIS A 115 -1.40 -16.38 -4.46
C HIS A 115 -1.91 -15.43 -3.35
N PRO A 116 -2.90 -15.85 -2.54
CA PRO A 116 -3.46 -15.01 -1.48
C PRO A 116 -2.39 -14.43 -0.54
N GLY A 117 -2.49 -13.13 -0.26
CA GLY A 117 -1.51 -12.36 0.51
C GLY A 117 -0.44 -11.68 -0.34
N SER A 118 -0.23 -12.11 -1.59
CA SER A 118 0.75 -11.48 -2.50
C SER A 118 0.33 -10.09 -2.98
N GLU A 119 -0.96 -9.74 -2.89
CA GLU A 119 -1.49 -8.48 -3.42
C GLU A 119 -0.83 -7.25 -2.81
N TRP A 120 -0.38 -7.32 -1.55
CA TRP A 120 0.25 -6.20 -0.88
C TRP A 120 1.64 -5.90 -1.46
N ARG A 121 2.38 -6.96 -1.78
CA ARG A 121 3.72 -6.85 -2.39
C ARG A 121 3.63 -6.43 -3.84
N VAL A 122 2.67 -6.97 -4.59
CA VAL A 122 2.33 -6.54 -5.96
C VAL A 122 1.88 -5.09 -5.99
N PHE A 123 0.97 -4.69 -5.09
CA PHE A 123 0.50 -3.31 -4.97
C PHE A 123 1.65 -2.34 -4.69
N ARG A 124 2.52 -2.68 -3.72
CA ARG A 124 3.71 -1.88 -3.39
C ARG A 124 4.68 -1.78 -4.58
N ALA A 125 5.00 -2.89 -5.24
CA ALA A 125 5.90 -2.90 -6.39
C ALA A 125 5.39 -1.99 -7.52
N LEU A 126 4.08 -2.05 -7.83
CA LEU A 126 3.46 -1.20 -8.84
C LEU A 126 3.44 0.28 -8.45
N GLN A 127 3.23 0.60 -7.17
CA GLN A 127 3.37 1.98 -6.68
C GLN A 127 4.79 2.50 -6.87
N LEU A 128 5.80 1.75 -6.40
CA LEU A 128 7.21 2.14 -6.51
C LEU A 128 7.61 2.33 -7.97
N ALA A 129 7.25 1.40 -8.85
CA ALA A 129 7.50 1.49 -10.28
C ALA A 129 6.82 2.71 -10.91
N ASN A 130 5.55 2.97 -10.60
CA ASN A 130 4.80 4.07 -11.19
C ASN A 130 5.38 5.45 -10.83
N PHE A 131 5.85 5.64 -9.61
CA PHE A 131 6.32 6.94 -9.11
C PHE A 131 7.82 7.17 -9.23
N ASN A 132 8.61 6.13 -9.50
CA ASN A 132 10.07 6.21 -9.60
C ASN A 132 10.63 5.80 -10.96
N SER A 133 9.78 5.58 -11.97
CA SER A 133 10.20 5.26 -13.33
C SER A 133 9.25 5.83 -14.39
N PRO A 134 9.67 5.87 -15.68
CA PRO A 134 8.78 6.21 -16.78
C PRO A 134 7.82 5.08 -17.20
N MET A 135 7.81 3.93 -16.49
CA MET A 135 6.95 2.78 -16.81
C MET A 135 5.46 3.14 -16.82
N LEU A 136 4.70 2.41 -17.62
CA LEU A 136 3.26 2.61 -17.78
C LEU A 136 2.52 1.44 -17.13
N LEU A 137 1.50 1.76 -16.32
CA LEU A 137 0.70 0.77 -15.60
C LEU A 137 -0.39 0.11 -16.47
N ASP A 138 -0.53 0.57 -17.71
CA ASP A 138 -1.42 0.00 -18.71
C ASP A 138 -0.66 -0.67 -19.87
N ASP A 139 0.63 -0.96 -19.67
CA ASP A 139 1.48 -1.69 -20.59
C ASP A 139 1.91 -3.01 -19.96
N ASP A 140 1.59 -4.13 -20.61
CA ASP A 140 1.77 -5.48 -20.06
C ASP A 140 3.24 -5.83 -19.82
N ALA A 141 4.14 -5.38 -20.70
CA ALA A 141 5.57 -5.63 -20.54
C ALA A 141 6.14 -4.84 -19.36
N HIS A 142 5.70 -3.59 -19.18
CA HIS A 142 6.07 -2.80 -18.01
C HIS A 142 5.49 -3.34 -16.70
N LEU A 143 4.25 -3.87 -16.72
CA LEU A 143 3.67 -4.53 -15.56
C LEU A 143 4.48 -5.77 -15.19
N ALA A 144 4.77 -6.66 -16.14
CA ALA A 144 5.57 -7.86 -15.89
C ALA A 144 6.95 -7.49 -15.33
N GLU A 145 7.64 -6.52 -15.93
CA GLU A 145 8.94 -6.03 -15.47
C GLU A 145 8.88 -5.51 -14.03
N ALA A 146 7.88 -4.69 -13.69
CA ALA A 146 7.72 -4.16 -12.33
C ALA A 146 7.46 -5.26 -11.28
N LEU A 147 6.89 -6.40 -11.69
CA LEU A 147 6.55 -7.52 -10.82
C LEU A 147 7.68 -8.55 -10.66
N ARG A 148 8.75 -8.51 -11.47
CA ARG A 148 9.89 -9.44 -11.36
C ARG A 148 10.58 -9.43 -10.01
N ILE A 149 10.51 -8.31 -9.29
CA ILE A 149 11.11 -8.16 -7.96
C ILE A 149 10.26 -8.75 -6.83
N VAL A 150 9.04 -9.24 -7.13
CA VAL A 150 8.10 -9.74 -6.12
C VAL A 150 8.27 -11.25 -5.98
N PRO A 151 8.79 -11.76 -4.85
CA PRO A 151 9.05 -13.19 -4.71
C PRO A 151 7.75 -14.01 -4.61
N GLY A 152 7.74 -15.21 -5.17
CA GLY A 152 6.62 -16.15 -5.02
C GLY A 152 5.39 -15.82 -5.87
N ILE A 153 5.54 -15.03 -6.92
CA ILE A 153 4.57 -14.91 -8.02
C ILE A 153 5.27 -15.15 -9.35
N ASP A 154 4.51 -15.54 -10.37
CA ASP A 154 4.94 -15.52 -11.77
C ASP A 154 4.41 -14.23 -12.44
N PRO A 155 5.29 -13.26 -12.76
CA PRO A 155 4.87 -11.99 -13.38
C PRO A 155 4.12 -12.17 -14.70
N ASP A 156 4.59 -13.08 -15.55
CA ASP A 156 4.03 -13.29 -16.88
C ASP A 156 2.66 -13.96 -16.76
N GLN A 157 2.51 -14.91 -15.84
CA GLN A 157 1.23 -15.52 -15.52
C GLN A 157 0.23 -14.51 -14.93
N VAL A 158 0.66 -13.65 -14.00
CA VAL A 158 -0.20 -12.60 -13.42
C VAL A 158 -0.71 -11.67 -14.51
N VAL A 159 0.19 -11.19 -15.39
CA VAL A 159 -0.17 -10.26 -16.48
C VAL A 159 -1.05 -10.94 -17.52
N ALA A 160 -0.80 -12.21 -17.88
CA ALA A 160 -1.63 -12.95 -18.84
C ALA A 160 -3.09 -13.13 -18.37
N GLN A 161 -3.34 -13.08 -17.05
CA GLN A 161 -4.67 -13.30 -16.46
C GLN A 161 -5.45 -12.01 -16.17
N ILE A 162 -4.91 -10.81 -16.40
CA ILE A 162 -5.58 -9.55 -16.00
C ILE A 162 -6.89 -9.27 -16.75
N ASP A 163 -7.08 -9.89 -17.91
CA ASP A 163 -8.31 -9.81 -18.72
C ASP A 163 -9.19 -11.08 -18.58
N ALA A 164 -8.80 -12.06 -17.75
CA ALA A 164 -9.63 -13.22 -17.46
C ALA A 164 -10.94 -12.81 -16.77
N SER A 165 -12.04 -13.50 -17.10
CA SER A 165 -13.39 -13.16 -16.62
C SER A 165 -13.46 -13.05 -15.11
N GLU A 166 -12.87 -14.02 -14.41
CA GLU A 166 -12.88 -14.12 -12.96
C GLU A 166 -12.08 -12.99 -12.29
N VAL A 167 -10.98 -12.53 -12.91
CA VAL A 167 -10.18 -11.39 -12.42
C VAL A 167 -10.93 -10.08 -12.65
N VAL A 168 -11.54 -9.91 -13.82
CA VAL A 168 -12.36 -8.72 -14.13
C VAL A 168 -13.57 -8.64 -13.21
N GLU A 169 -14.26 -9.76 -12.96
CA GLU A 169 -15.38 -9.83 -12.01
C GLU A 169 -14.94 -9.51 -10.59
N ALA A 170 -13.79 -10.05 -10.15
CA ALA A 170 -13.22 -9.74 -8.83
C ALA A 170 -12.86 -8.25 -8.69
N TYR A 171 -12.23 -7.66 -9.70
CA TYR A 171 -11.94 -6.24 -9.75
C TYR A 171 -13.22 -5.38 -9.75
N ASN A 172 -14.26 -5.79 -10.47
CA ASN A 172 -15.53 -5.08 -10.44
C ASN A 172 -16.20 -5.16 -9.06
N ARG A 173 -16.09 -6.28 -8.34
CA ARG A 173 -16.54 -6.35 -6.93
C ARG A 173 -15.81 -5.35 -6.05
N ASP A 174 -14.48 -5.22 -6.18
CA ASP A 174 -13.71 -4.20 -5.46
C ASP A 174 -14.21 -2.79 -5.80
N ARG A 175 -14.41 -2.47 -7.09
CA ARG A 175 -14.92 -1.17 -7.52
C ARG A 175 -16.32 -0.89 -6.97
N ASP A 176 -17.21 -1.87 -6.99
CA ASP A 176 -18.57 -1.73 -6.47
C ASP A 176 -18.59 -1.53 -4.96
N GLU A 177 -17.70 -2.21 -4.23
CA GLU A 177 -17.54 -1.97 -2.80
C GLU A 177 -17.11 -0.52 -2.51
N THR A 178 -16.22 0.05 -3.33
CA THR A 178 -15.79 1.45 -3.15
C THR A 178 -16.96 2.44 -3.24
N ARG A 179 -18.05 2.08 -3.94
CA ARG A 179 -19.27 2.87 -4.16
C ARG A 179 -20.28 2.78 -3.01
N THR A 180 -19.90 2.16 -1.89
CA THR A 180 -20.68 2.16 -0.65
C THR A 180 -20.37 3.38 0.25
N ALA A 181 -19.65 4.38 -0.27
CA ALA A 181 -19.22 5.55 0.49
C ALA A 181 -20.31 6.60 0.74
N ALA A 182 -21.47 6.48 0.05
CA ALA A 182 -22.60 7.38 0.27
C ALA A 182 -23.11 7.32 1.73
N GLY A 183 -23.41 8.46 2.32
CA GLY A 183 -23.82 8.60 3.71
C GLY A 183 -22.70 8.41 4.74
N SER A 184 -21.45 8.23 4.32
CA SER A 184 -20.32 8.00 5.24
C SER A 184 -19.72 9.29 5.78
N ALA A 185 -18.95 9.18 6.87
CA ALA A 185 -18.12 10.28 7.38
C ALA A 185 -17.14 10.82 6.31
N ALA A 186 -16.66 9.96 5.41
CA ALA A 186 -15.81 10.38 4.29
C ALA A 186 -16.55 11.32 3.33
N GLU A 187 -17.83 11.06 3.05
CA GLU A 187 -18.64 11.94 2.20
C GLU A 187 -18.91 13.28 2.88
N LEU A 188 -19.29 13.24 4.16
CA LEU A 188 -19.48 14.46 4.97
C LEU A 188 -18.25 15.36 4.96
N GLN A 189 -17.04 14.77 4.97
CA GLN A 189 -15.76 15.50 4.93
C GLN A 189 -15.32 15.93 3.52
N GLY A 190 -16.11 15.65 2.47
CA GLY A 190 -15.72 15.91 1.08
C GLY A 190 -14.54 15.05 0.59
N LYS A 191 -14.31 13.90 1.24
CA LYS A 191 -13.24 12.94 0.97
C LYS A 191 -13.70 11.76 0.11
N THR A 192 -14.79 11.95 -0.64
CA THR A 192 -15.29 11.00 -1.64
C THR A 192 -15.19 11.60 -3.05
N ARG A 193 -15.52 10.80 -4.07
CA ARG A 193 -15.57 11.26 -5.47
C ARG A 193 -16.82 10.75 -6.16
N LEU A 194 -17.29 11.55 -7.11
CA LEU A 194 -18.35 11.22 -8.05
C LEU A 194 -17.76 11.28 -9.47
N THR A 195 -17.23 10.16 -9.96
CA THR A 195 -16.51 10.12 -11.25
C THR A 195 -17.18 9.27 -12.32
N ASP A 196 -17.91 8.22 -11.93
CA ASP A 196 -18.36 7.14 -12.81
C ASP A 196 -19.42 6.29 -12.10
N GLY A 197 -20.52 6.93 -11.69
CA GLY A 197 -21.63 6.30 -10.97
C GLY A 197 -21.87 6.89 -9.58
N PRO A 198 -22.31 6.09 -8.59
CA PRO A 198 -22.49 6.51 -7.21
C PRO A 198 -21.22 7.07 -6.56
N VAL A 199 -21.42 7.74 -5.42
CA VAL A 199 -20.34 8.27 -4.58
C VAL A 199 -19.43 7.14 -4.13
N ARG A 200 -18.12 7.29 -4.35
CA ARG A 200 -17.12 6.30 -3.94
C ARG A 200 -16.04 6.87 -3.03
N PHE A 201 -15.41 6.00 -2.24
CA PHE A 201 -14.22 6.32 -1.48
C PHE A 201 -13.09 6.82 -2.40
N THR A 202 -12.30 7.80 -1.95
CA THR A 202 -11.03 8.15 -2.59
C THR A 202 -9.95 7.14 -2.24
N ALA A 203 -8.91 7.05 -3.07
CA ALA A 203 -7.65 6.43 -2.69
C ALA A 203 -6.74 7.50 -2.05
N PRO A 204 -6.16 7.27 -0.85
CA PRO A 204 -6.49 6.19 0.07
C PRO A 204 -7.79 6.52 0.84
N SER A 205 -8.44 5.51 1.40
CA SER A 205 -9.38 5.64 2.52
C SER A 205 -9.30 4.36 3.33
N VAL A 206 -9.46 4.43 4.66
CA VAL A 206 -9.52 3.24 5.51
C VAL A 206 -10.85 3.18 6.24
N VAL A 207 -11.49 2.01 6.23
CA VAL A 207 -12.66 1.73 7.05
C VAL A 207 -12.27 0.71 8.10
N PHE A 208 -12.50 1.04 9.37
CA PHE A 208 -12.32 0.14 10.49
C PHE A 208 -13.69 -0.33 11.00
N GLU A 209 -13.81 -1.63 11.25
CA GLU A 209 -15.04 -2.23 11.77
C GLU A 209 -14.73 -3.20 12.91
N ARG A 210 -15.55 -3.14 13.96
CA ARG A 210 -15.53 -4.09 15.08
C ARG A 210 -16.89 -4.13 15.77
N ALA A 211 -17.39 -5.32 16.07
CA ALA A 211 -18.63 -5.54 16.82
C ALA A 211 -19.83 -4.70 16.30
N GLY A 212 -19.95 -4.56 14.97
CA GLY A 212 -21.01 -3.78 14.31
C GLY A 212 -20.79 -2.25 14.30
N THR A 213 -19.74 -1.75 14.96
CA THR A 213 -19.33 -0.35 14.85
C THR A 213 -18.43 -0.19 13.64
N ARG A 214 -18.73 0.81 12.80
CA ARG A 214 -17.99 1.13 11.58
C ARG A 214 -17.57 2.59 11.58
N VAL A 215 -16.28 2.85 11.41
CA VAL A 215 -15.72 4.20 11.31
C VAL A 215 -14.85 4.32 10.07
N ALA A 216 -14.87 5.49 9.42
CA ALA A 216 -14.17 5.72 8.15
C ALA A 216 -13.19 6.89 8.28
N ALA A 217 -11.91 6.62 8.00
CA ALA A 217 -10.89 7.60 7.70
C ALA A 217 -10.87 7.84 6.17
N GLY A 218 -11.69 8.78 5.72
CA GLY A 218 -11.82 9.10 4.30
C GLY A 218 -10.65 9.92 3.75
N GLY A 219 -10.08 9.52 2.62
CA GLY A 219 -8.98 10.26 1.99
C GLY A 219 -7.66 10.10 2.72
N PHE A 220 -6.68 10.90 2.28
CA PHE A 220 -5.40 11.05 2.96
C PHE A 220 -5.61 11.65 4.36
N GLN A 221 -5.02 11.02 5.38
CA GLN A 221 -5.18 11.37 6.79
C GLN A 221 -3.84 11.30 7.54
N PRO A 222 -3.67 12.09 8.60
CA PRO A 222 -2.47 11.97 9.43
C PRO A 222 -2.56 10.71 10.32
N VAL A 223 -1.41 10.25 10.83
CA VAL A 223 -1.31 9.06 11.71
C VAL A 223 -2.30 9.13 12.88
N GLU A 224 -2.41 10.30 13.51
CA GLU A 224 -3.22 10.52 14.70
C GLU A 224 -4.71 10.26 14.43
N ALA A 225 -5.18 10.52 13.21
CA ALA A 225 -6.57 10.25 12.86
C ALA A 225 -6.85 8.75 12.84
N TYR A 226 -5.97 7.95 12.22
CA TYR A 226 -6.12 6.49 12.23
C TYR A 226 -5.97 5.91 13.64
N ASP A 227 -4.97 6.37 14.40
CA ASP A 227 -4.67 5.91 15.76
C ASP A 227 -5.86 6.16 16.72
N VAL A 228 -6.46 7.35 16.66
CA VAL A 228 -7.66 7.69 17.45
C VAL A 228 -8.85 6.80 17.09
N LEU A 229 -9.08 6.52 15.81
CA LEU A 229 -10.18 5.65 15.39
C LEU A 229 -9.99 4.22 15.92
N VAL A 230 -8.80 3.65 15.76
CA VAL A 230 -8.48 2.29 16.23
C VAL A 230 -8.61 2.22 17.76
N ALA A 231 -8.02 3.16 18.50
CA ALA A 231 -8.06 3.16 19.96
C ALA A 231 -9.47 3.36 20.54
N ASN A 232 -10.37 4.05 19.82
CA ASN A 232 -11.77 4.18 20.25
C ASN A 232 -12.60 2.91 19.96
N LEU A 233 -12.25 2.13 18.93
CA LEU A 233 -12.90 0.85 18.67
C LEU A 233 -12.51 -0.22 19.68
N ASP A 234 -11.25 -0.22 20.13
CA ASP A 234 -10.78 -1.08 21.19
C ASP A 234 -9.64 -0.44 22.01
N PRO A 235 -9.93 0.08 23.22
CA PRO A 235 -8.90 0.64 24.10
C PRO A 235 -8.05 -0.42 24.82
N THR A 236 -8.34 -1.72 24.63
CA THR A 236 -7.59 -2.82 25.27
C THR A 236 -6.42 -3.33 24.44
N LEU A 237 -6.26 -2.83 23.22
CA LEU A 237 -5.17 -3.21 22.32
C LEU A 237 -3.81 -2.84 22.88
N HIS A 238 -2.82 -3.68 22.59
CA HIS A 238 -1.42 -3.30 22.74
C HIS A 238 -1.05 -2.29 21.65
N ARG A 239 -0.43 -1.18 22.03
CA ARG A 239 0.06 -0.15 21.11
C ARG A 239 1.59 -0.08 21.20
N GLU A 240 2.26 -0.71 20.25
CA GLU A 240 3.74 -0.78 20.18
C GLU A 240 4.35 0.63 20.11
N PRO A 241 5.31 0.98 20.99
CA PRO A 241 6.03 2.25 20.89
C PRO A 241 6.95 2.29 19.66
N PRO A 242 7.33 3.48 19.16
CA PRO A 242 8.42 3.62 18.20
C PRO A 242 9.70 2.95 18.73
N PRO A 243 10.45 2.20 17.90
CA PRO A 243 11.72 1.64 18.33
C PRO A 243 12.81 2.72 18.42
N GLU A 244 13.81 2.49 19.26
CA GLU A 244 14.95 3.43 19.43
C GLU A 244 15.88 3.45 18.21
N THR A 245 15.90 2.38 17.41
CA THR A 245 16.74 2.24 16.21
C THR A 245 15.90 1.68 15.05
N PRO A 246 16.34 1.84 13.78
CA PRO A 246 15.58 1.33 12.64
C PRO A 246 15.71 -0.18 12.42
N ALA A 247 16.64 -0.88 13.09
CA ALA A 247 16.88 -2.30 12.83
C ALA A 247 15.64 -3.20 13.04
N PRO A 248 14.87 -3.09 14.15
CA PRO A 248 13.64 -3.85 14.33
C PRO A 248 12.58 -3.59 13.25
N LEU A 249 12.58 -2.40 12.66
CA LEU A 249 11.67 -2.06 11.55
C LEU A 249 12.04 -2.87 10.31
N LEU A 250 13.33 -2.96 9.95
CA LEU A 250 13.77 -3.71 8.77
C LEU A 250 13.56 -5.23 8.91
N GLU A 251 13.49 -5.73 10.14
CA GLU A 251 13.09 -7.11 10.41
C GLU A 251 11.58 -7.31 10.26
N ARG A 252 10.77 -6.37 10.79
CA ARG A 252 9.31 -6.43 10.72
C ARG A 252 8.74 -6.19 9.32
N PHE A 253 9.46 -5.44 8.48
CA PHE A 253 9.06 -5.06 7.12
C PHE A 253 10.07 -5.60 6.10
N PRO A 254 10.05 -6.92 5.80
CA PRO A 254 11.07 -7.57 4.96
C PRO A 254 11.07 -7.10 3.50
N ASP A 255 9.92 -6.60 2.99
CA ASP A 255 9.82 -5.98 1.66
C ASP A 255 10.47 -4.57 1.59
N GLY A 256 11.05 -4.13 2.71
CA GLY A 256 11.78 -2.89 2.84
C GLY A 256 10.93 -1.66 3.06
N LEU A 257 11.57 -0.63 3.60
CA LEU A 257 10.97 0.66 3.91
C LEU A 257 11.70 1.76 3.16
N THR A 258 10.99 2.81 2.78
CA THR A 258 11.60 4.08 2.34
C THR A 258 12.10 4.85 3.55
N THR A 259 13.03 5.79 3.35
CA THR A 259 13.54 6.66 4.44
C THR A 259 12.41 7.40 5.15
N GLN A 260 11.38 7.84 4.41
CA GLN A 260 10.23 8.52 4.97
C GLN A 260 9.33 7.60 5.82
N GLU A 261 9.15 6.35 5.42
CA GLU A 261 8.44 5.37 6.24
C GLU A 261 9.19 5.10 7.55
N VAL A 262 10.51 4.92 7.51
CA VAL A 262 11.35 4.76 8.71
C VAL A 262 11.26 5.99 9.61
N ALA A 263 11.37 7.20 9.04
CA ALA A 263 11.27 8.44 9.80
C ALA A 263 9.92 8.53 10.54
N ALA A 264 8.80 8.18 9.89
CA ALA A 264 7.49 8.19 10.52
C ALA A 264 7.36 7.12 11.62
N LEU A 265 7.92 5.93 11.41
CA LEU A 265 7.92 4.83 12.36
C LEU A 265 8.74 5.12 13.63
N MET A 266 9.80 5.91 13.51
CA MET A 266 10.65 6.33 14.64
C MET A 266 10.12 7.57 15.38
N THR A 267 9.14 8.28 14.82
CA THR A 267 8.56 9.47 15.45
C THR A 267 7.86 9.14 16.76
N SER A 268 8.26 9.82 17.82
CA SER A 268 7.60 9.78 19.13
C SER A 268 6.52 10.85 19.26
N GLY A 269 5.43 10.53 19.96
CA GLY A 269 4.35 11.48 20.24
C GLY A 269 3.77 12.13 18.98
N ASN A 270 3.69 13.47 18.99
CA ASN A 270 3.20 14.31 17.89
C ASN A 270 4.35 15.08 17.20
N ASP A 271 5.58 14.58 17.31
CA ASP A 271 6.74 15.23 16.70
C ASP A 271 6.69 15.13 15.17
N THR A 272 7.46 15.97 14.49
CA THR A 272 7.62 15.85 13.04
C THR A 272 8.62 14.73 12.72
N PRO A 273 8.35 13.85 11.73
CA PRO A 273 9.33 12.87 11.28
C PRO A 273 10.68 13.48 10.91
N ASP A 274 11.76 13.04 11.55
CA ASP A 274 13.13 13.45 11.24
C ASP A 274 13.73 12.52 10.18
N ARG A 275 13.54 12.89 8.92
CA ARG A 275 14.03 12.11 7.78
C ARG A 275 15.56 12.07 7.70
N ALA A 276 16.25 13.13 8.14
CA ALA A 276 17.71 13.18 8.09
C ALA A 276 18.32 12.26 9.14
N ALA A 277 17.78 12.25 10.36
CA ALA A 277 18.19 11.33 11.41
C ALA A 277 17.91 9.86 11.03
N ALA A 278 16.74 9.59 10.44
CA ALA A 278 16.41 8.25 9.94
C ALA A 278 17.40 7.77 8.86
N GLU A 279 17.73 8.63 7.89
CA GLU A 279 18.72 8.29 6.85
C GLU A 279 20.10 8.02 7.44
N ALA A 280 20.57 8.86 8.37
CA ALA A 280 21.85 8.67 9.04
C ALA A 280 21.91 7.31 9.77
N ALA A 281 20.87 6.97 10.53
CA ALA A 281 20.79 5.69 11.24
C ALA A 281 20.75 4.48 10.28
N LEU A 282 20.06 4.60 9.14
CA LEU A 282 20.03 3.55 8.12
C LEU A 282 21.39 3.38 7.44
N LEU A 283 22.14 4.47 7.21
CA LEU A 283 23.51 4.41 6.69
C LEU A 283 24.47 3.74 7.67
N GLU A 284 24.30 3.94 8.98
CA GLU A 284 25.06 3.21 10.00
C GLU A 284 24.78 1.68 9.96
N LEU A 285 23.52 1.29 9.71
CA LEU A 285 23.18 -0.13 9.50
C LEU A 285 23.80 -0.70 8.22
N VAL A 286 23.88 0.09 7.14
CA VAL A 286 24.57 -0.34 5.91
C VAL A 286 26.08 -0.48 6.16
N ALA A 287 26.70 0.48 6.83
CA ALA A 287 28.13 0.46 7.13
C ALA A 287 28.54 -0.74 8.01
N SER A 288 27.64 -1.18 8.90
CA SER A 288 27.85 -2.37 9.73
C SER A 288 27.45 -3.69 9.05
N GLY A 289 26.88 -3.65 7.85
CA GLY A 289 26.42 -4.82 7.10
C GLY A 289 25.06 -5.39 7.55
N ALA A 290 24.33 -4.68 8.40
CA ALA A 290 23.01 -5.09 8.89
C ALA A 290 21.86 -4.75 7.92
N ALA A 291 22.07 -3.80 7.01
CA ALA A 291 21.08 -3.37 6.03
C ALA A 291 21.67 -3.21 4.63
N VAL A 292 20.79 -3.26 3.63
CA VAL A 292 21.08 -2.99 2.22
C VAL A 292 20.26 -1.80 1.75
N ARG A 293 20.90 -0.89 1.01
CA ARG A 293 20.27 0.29 0.39
C ARG A 293 20.01 0.01 -1.09
N HIS A 294 18.75 -0.10 -1.48
CA HIS A 294 18.33 -0.25 -2.87
C HIS A 294 17.93 1.12 -3.44
N PRO A 295 18.69 1.71 -4.39
CA PRO A 295 18.37 3.02 -4.93
C PRO A 295 16.97 3.08 -5.54
N LEU A 296 16.23 4.15 -5.25
CA LEU A 296 14.87 4.36 -5.75
C LEU A 296 14.58 5.85 -5.94
N GLY A 297 14.52 6.31 -7.19
CA GLY A 297 14.27 7.72 -7.50
C GLY A 297 15.30 8.64 -6.86
N ASP A 298 14.86 9.56 -6.02
CA ASP A 298 15.72 10.48 -5.25
C ASP A 298 16.16 9.95 -3.87
N ASP A 299 15.82 8.69 -3.55
CA ASP A 299 16.05 8.09 -2.24
C ASP A 299 16.41 6.59 -2.39
N ALA A 300 15.92 5.74 -1.48
CA ALA A 300 16.09 4.30 -1.49
C ALA A 300 14.92 3.56 -0.82
N VAL A 301 14.86 2.26 -1.08
CA VAL A 301 14.23 1.27 -0.21
C VAL A 301 15.35 0.59 0.59
N TRP A 302 15.15 0.47 1.89
CA TRP A 302 16.09 -0.12 2.83
C TRP A 302 15.54 -1.47 3.28
N GLN A 303 16.36 -2.50 3.21
CA GLN A 303 16.02 -3.87 3.62
C GLN A 303 17.06 -4.38 4.60
N SER A 304 16.69 -5.31 5.48
CA SER A 304 17.69 -6.03 6.27
C SER A 304 18.55 -6.89 5.34
N ALA A 305 19.83 -7.07 5.70
CA ALA A 305 20.73 -7.92 4.92
C ALA A 305 20.19 -9.36 4.80
N ALA A 306 19.65 -9.90 5.91
CA ALA A 306 19.03 -11.22 5.94
C ALA A 306 17.82 -11.35 4.99
N ALA A 307 16.94 -10.35 4.93
CA ALA A 307 15.81 -10.38 4.01
C ALA A 307 16.26 -10.33 2.54
N THR A 308 17.29 -9.54 2.25
CA THR A 308 17.88 -9.43 0.91
C THR A 308 18.47 -10.78 0.45
N GLU A 309 19.24 -11.44 1.31
CA GLU A 309 19.82 -12.76 1.02
C GLU A 309 18.75 -13.83 0.78
N ALA A 310 17.67 -13.81 1.58
CA ALA A 310 16.56 -14.74 1.41
C ALA A 310 15.83 -14.54 0.07
N MET A 311 15.63 -13.28 -0.35
CA MET A 311 15.03 -12.96 -1.65
C MET A 311 15.91 -13.39 -2.83
N ASP A 312 17.22 -13.16 -2.74
CA ASP A 312 18.18 -13.59 -3.76
C ASP A 312 18.22 -15.12 -3.89
N PHE A 313 18.21 -15.84 -2.76
CA PHE A 313 18.16 -17.30 -2.74
C PHE A 313 16.88 -17.83 -3.38
N ALA A 314 15.72 -17.28 -2.99
CA ALA A 314 14.42 -17.68 -3.55
C ALA A 314 14.34 -17.41 -5.07
N SER A 315 14.86 -16.27 -5.52
CA SER A 315 14.90 -15.90 -6.95
C SER A 315 15.77 -16.85 -7.76
N ARG A 316 16.95 -17.24 -7.24
CA ARG A 316 17.83 -18.23 -7.89
C ARG A 316 17.21 -19.63 -7.95
N GLN A 317 16.48 -20.03 -6.92
CA GLN A 317 15.79 -21.32 -6.91
C GLN A 317 14.64 -21.36 -7.93
N ALA A 318 13.87 -20.28 -8.04
CA ALA A 318 12.79 -20.17 -9.04
C ALA A 318 13.31 -20.28 -10.48
N LEU A 319 14.42 -19.61 -10.80
CA LEU A 319 15.08 -19.69 -12.11
C LEU A 319 15.68 -21.07 -12.42
N ALA A 320 15.94 -21.90 -11.42
CA ALA A 320 16.46 -23.26 -11.61
C ALA A 320 15.36 -24.30 -11.88
N VAL A 321 14.09 -23.93 -11.74
CA VAL A 321 12.91 -24.81 -11.88
C VAL A 321 12.07 -24.45 -13.13
N SER A 322 12.36 -23.32 -13.78
CA SER A 322 11.84 -22.92 -15.10
C SER A 322 12.71 -23.44 -16.25
#